data_AF-A0A951U9K7-F1
#
_entry.id   AF-A0A951U9K7-F1
#
_cell.length_a   1.000
_cell.length_b   1.000
_cell.length_c   1.000
_cell.angle_alpha   90.00
_cell.angle_beta   90.00
_cell.angle_gamma   90.00
#
_symmetry.space_group_name_H-M   'P 1'
#
loop_
_entity.id
_entity.type
_entity.pdbx_description
1 polymer ?
#
loop_
_entity_poly.entity_id
_entity_poly.type
_entity_poly.pdbx_seq_one_letter_code
_entity_poly.pdbx_strand_id
1 'polypeptide(L)'
;MKNTLMSSNSLSLEGIVNHISRVAEHRYEENQIKELLIIFKEKALQRQQQELAAHLWCLQEAVLVHSSYLAAFSLLKQGEFYEAWCELEKAEKGLWSIKPPQKYLPDYWEEFWISGKYGFIEKHVSKWQGLFPYKLFISPGLTYKEYCSVCNSEINPRKPCGHNDGQIYNGEMRARVTRDIRCDHVALVENPANKFAVLFLVDPKTGEPVDQYDYRLVGGLASVLTDPFQEWDYVIQQAERDYAYFKERGVKEQDLCPCGSEKKYGNCCINSTIPMPHYQFTYAALSTITA
;
A
#
# COMPACT_ATOMS: atom_id res chain seq x y z
N MET A 1 32.57 12.85 -2.89
CA MET A 1 33.27 12.81 -1.58
C MET A 1 32.23 12.41 -0.54
N LYS A 2 32.25 11.30 0.19
CA LYS A 2 33.10 10.11 0.27
C LYS A 2 32.18 8.90 0.04
N ASN A 3 32.57 8.02 -0.87
CA ASN A 3 32.12 6.63 -0.89
C ASN A 3 32.72 5.98 0.35
N THR A 4 31.94 5.82 1.40
CA THR A 4 32.29 4.89 2.47
C THR A 4 31.80 3.53 2.03
N LEU A 5 32.62 2.82 1.25
CA LEU A 5 32.55 1.37 1.17
C LEU A 5 32.58 0.87 2.62
N MET A 6 31.43 0.39 3.10
CA MET A 6 31.40 -0.39 4.34
C MET A 6 32.20 -1.66 4.05
N SER A 7 33.35 -1.76 4.71
CA SER A 7 34.18 -2.94 4.68
C SER A 7 33.36 -4.15 5.12
N SER A 8 33.63 -5.27 4.46
CA SER A 8 33.13 -6.61 4.74
C SER A 8 33.35 -7.01 6.21
N ASN A 9 32.44 -6.61 7.09
CA ASN A 9 32.15 -7.26 8.36
C ASN A 9 30.70 -7.72 8.24
N SER A 10 30.46 -9.02 8.34
CA SER A 10 29.11 -9.59 8.37
C SER A 10 28.29 -8.86 9.44
N LEU A 11 27.31 -8.06 9.05
CA LEU A 11 26.41 -7.43 10.02
C LEU A 11 25.82 -8.52 10.92
N SER A 12 25.93 -8.34 12.23
CA SER A 12 25.22 -9.18 13.19
C SER A 12 23.71 -9.00 13.01
N LEU A 13 22.91 -9.96 13.49
CA LEU A 13 21.45 -9.82 13.47
C LEU A 13 20.98 -8.54 14.18
N GLU A 14 21.62 -8.19 15.30
CA GLU A 14 21.38 -6.93 16.02
C GLU A 14 21.71 -5.70 15.15
N GLY A 15 22.80 -5.75 14.39
CA GLY A 15 23.14 -4.72 13.42
C GLY A 15 22.06 -4.57 12.33
N ILE A 16 21.50 -5.68 11.84
CA ILE A 16 20.41 -5.67 10.86
C ILE A 16 19.13 -5.07 11.45
N VAL A 17 18.73 -5.51 12.64
CA VAL A 17 17.54 -4.97 13.34
C VAL A 17 17.67 -3.46 13.52
N ASN A 18 18.81 -3.01 14.05
CA ASN A 18 19.09 -1.59 14.24
C ASN A 18 19.08 -0.81 12.93
N HIS A 19 19.54 -1.41 11.83
CA HIS A 19 19.51 -0.77 10.52
C HIS A 19 18.08 -0.64 9.98
N ILE A 20 17.27 -1.70 10.06
CA ILE A 20 15.87 -1.68 9.62
C ILE A 20 15.05 -0.68 10.44
N SER A 21 15.26 -0.63 11.76
CA SER A 21 14.64 0.36 12.65
C SER A 21 14.98 1.81 12.32
N ARG A 22 16.01 2.08 11.50
CA ARG A 22 16.44 3.43 11.11
C ARG A 22 16.24 3.71 9.62
N VAL A 23 15.46 2.90 8.90
CA VAL A 23 15.20 3.09 7.46
C VAL A 23 14.58 4.45 7.16
N ALA A 24 13.85 5.04 8.10
CA ALA A 24 13.31 6.38 7.95
C ALA A 24 14.35 7.52 8.06
N GLU A 25 15.59 7.20 8.45
CA GLU A 25 16.68 8.16 8.63
C GLU A 25 17.76 8.03 7.54
N HIS A 26 17.83 6.89 6.84
CA HIS A 26 18.88 6.59 5.87
C HIS A 26 18.35 5.85 4.63
N ARG A 27 18.86 6.19 3.44
CA ARG A 27 18.66 5.35 2.24
C ARG A 27 19.46 4.07 2.40
N TYR A 28 18.76 2.98 2.69
CA TYR A 28 19.32 1.67 2.95
C TYR A 28 19.74 0.95 1.65
N GLU A 29 20.83 0.17 1.69
CA GLU A 29 21.24 -0.75 0.62
C GLU A 29 20.30 -1.96 0.54
N GLU A 30 19.14 -1.75 -0.09
CA GLU A 30 18.00 -2.66 0.00
C GLU A 30 18.26 -4.12 -0.33
N ASN A 31 19.11 -4.35 -1.32
CA ASN A 31 19.35 -5.70 -1.78
C ASN A 31 20.24 -6.46 -0.79
N GLN A 32 21.16 -5.78 -0.11
CA GLN A 32 22.13 -6.43 0.76
C GLN A 32 21.48 -7.01 2.03
N ILE A 33 20.61 -6.27 2.73
CA ILE A 33 19.96 -6.83 3.93
C ILE A 33 18.92 -7.88 3.54
N LYS A 34 18.21 -7.73 2.40
CA LYS A 34 17.32 -8.79 1.89
C LYS A 34 18.09 -10.10 1.72
N GLU A 35 19.25 -10.06 1.07
CA GLU A 35 20.13 -11.22 0.88
C GLU A 35 20.63 -11.79 2.22
N LEU A 36 21.09 -10.94 3.14
CA LEU A 36 21.55 -11.37 4.47
C LEU A 36 20.45 -12.05 5.29
N LEU A 37 19.23 -11.51 5.28
CA LEU A 37 18.08 -12.09 5.97
C LEU A 37 17.70 -13.46 5.41
N ILE A 38 17.79 -13.64 4.08
CA ILE A 38 17.58 -14.96 3.44
C ILE A 38 18.62 -15.96 3.98
N ILE A 39 19.91 -15.61 3.93
CA ILE A 39 21.00 -16.47 4.40
C ILE A 39 20.84 -16.82 5.89
N PHE A 40 20.45 -15.85 6.73
CA PHE A 40 20.22 -16.09 8.16
C PHE A 40 19.02 -17.00 8.39
N LYS A 41 17.93 -16.83 7.62
CA LYS A 41 16.74 -17.67 7.76
C LYS A 41 17.05 -19.11 7.39
N GLU A 42 17.76 -19.34 6.30
CA GLU A 42 18.22 -20.69 5.90
C GLU A 42 19.09 -21.36 6.97
N LYS A 43 20.05 -20.61 7.56
CA LYS A 43 20.88 -21.12 8.66
C LYS A 43 20.06 -21.46 9.91
N ALA A 44 19.07 -20.63 10.25
CA ALA A 44 18.18 -20.89 11.38
C ALA A 44 17.35 -22.17 11.15
N LEU A 45 16.85 -22.37 9.92
CA LEU A 45 16.10 -23.58 9.55
C LEU A 45 16.97 -24.84 9.61
N GLN A 46 18.20 -24.80 9.09
CA GLN A 46 19.15 -25.92 9.18
C GLN A 46 19.45 -26.32 10.62
N ARG A 47 19.45 -25.34 11.54
CA ARG A 47 19.67 -25.53 12.98
C ARG A 47 18.39 -25.82 13.76
N GLN A 48 17.25 -25.94 13.08
CA GLN A 48 15.92 -26.16 13.67
C GLN A 48 15.51 -25.07 14.68
N GLN A 49 16.01 -23.85 14.50
CA GLN A 49 15.72 -22.69 15.35
C GLN A 49 14.44 -21.98 14.87
N GLN A 50 13.28 -22.56 15.17
CA GLN A 50 11.98 -22.13 14.63
C GLN A 50 11.61 -20.69 14.99
N GLU A 51 11.81 -20.29 16.24
CA GLU A 51 11.52 -18.92 16.70
C GLU A 51 12.38 -17.89 15.98
N LEU A 52 13.68 -18.20 15.79
CA LEU A 52 14.59 -17.34 15.05
C LEU A 52 14.20 -17.25 13.57
N ALA A 53 13.82 -18.37 12.94
CA ALA A 53 13.37 -18.38 11.56
C ALA A 53 12.07 -17.57 11.38
N ALA A 54 11.15 -17.64 12.34
CA ALA A 54 9.93 -16.85 12.35
C ALA A 54 10.23 -15.35 12.49
N HIS A 55 11.10 -15.00 13.43
CA HIS A 55 11.54 -13.62 13.60
C HIS A 55 12.23 -13.06 12.33
N LEU A 56 13.10 -13.85 11.68
CA LEU A 56 13.75 -13.45 10.44
C LEU A 56 12.76 -13.26 9.29
N TRP A 57 11.70 -14.08 9.22
CA TRP A 57 10.60 -13.87 8.28
C TRP A 57 9.90 -12.53 8.53
N CYS A 58 9.61 -12.19 9.79
CA CYS A 58 9.02 -10.89 10.12
C CYS A 58 9.92 -9.73 9.67
N LEU A 59 11.24 -9.84 9.85
CA LEU A 59 12.19 -8.83 9.38
C LEU A 59 12.21 -8.71 7.85
N GLN A 60 12.06 -9.82 7.12
CA GLN A 60 11.95 -9.81 5.66
C GLN A 60 10.70 -9.04 5.20
N GLU A 61 9.55 -9.34 5.79
CA GLU A 61 8.30 -8.62 5.51
C GLU A 61 8.39 -7.14 5.89
N ALA A 62 9.03 -6.83 7.01
CA ALA A 62 9.24 -5.46 7.47
C ALA A 62 10.08 -4.64 6.47
N VAL A 63 11.13 -5.24 5.91
CA VAL A 63 11.90 -4.65 4.80
C VAL A 63 11.01 -4.44 3.57
N LEU A 64 10.20 -5.43 3.17
CA LEU A 64 9.31 -5.31 2.01
C LEU A 64 8.27 -4.20 2.17
N VAL A 65 7.73 -4.00 3.37
CA VAL A 65 6.81 -2.90 3.69
C VAL A 65 7.49 -1.55 3.45
N HIS A 66 8.70 -1.36 3.98
CA HIS A 66 9.48 -0.15 3.74
C HIS A 66 9.77 0.09 2.26
N SER A 67 10.26 -0.94 1.57
CA SER A 67 10.57 -0.89 0.15
C SER A 67 9.37 -0.46 -0.67
N SER A 68 8.21 -1.08 -0.42
CA SER A 68 6.98 -0.79 -1.14
C SER A 68 6.51 0.64 -0.84
N TYR A 69 6.58 1.09 0.42
CA TYR A 69 6.21 2.47 0.77
C TYR A 69 7.11 3.52 0.10
N LEU A 70 8.43 3.30 0.10
CA LEU A 70 9.40 4.19 -0.53
C LEU A 70 9.27 4.19 -2.06
N ALA A 71 9.03 3.02 -2.66
CA ALA A 71 8.77 2.87 -4.08
C ALA A 71 7.49 3.61 -4.47
N ALA A 72 6.40 3.44 -3.70
CA ALA A 72 5.16 4.18 -3.90
C ALA A 72 5.40 5.69 -3.89
N PHE A 73 6.11 6.22 -2.89
CA PHE A 73 6.42 7.64 -2.83
C PHE A 73 7.21 8.11 -4.06
N SER A 74 8.23 7.36 -4.48
CA SER A 74 9.03 7.69 -5.66
C SER A 74 8.19 7.70 -6.96
N LEU A 75 7.31 6.72 -7.12
CA LEU A 75 6.39 6.61 -8.26
C LEU A 75 5.36 7.76 -8.25
N LEU A 76 4.83 8.14 -7.09
CA LEU A 76 3.97 9.31 -6.93
C LEU A 76 4.68 10.61 -7.37
N LYS A 77 5.97 10.76 -7.05
CA LYS A 77 6.77 11.91 -7.51
C LYS A 77 6.99 11.91 -9.02
N GLN A 78 7.02 10.73 -9.65
CA GLN A 78 7.22 10.55 -11.09
C GLN A 78 5.91 10.65 -11.90
N GLY A 79 4.75 10.58 -11.24
CA GLY A 79 3.44 10.57 -11.89
C GLY A 79 2.98 9.17 -12.34
N GLU A 80 3.68 8.12 -11.91
CA GLU A 80 3.35 6.71 -12.20
C GLU A 80 2.32 6.21 -11.17
N PHE A 81 1.07 6.69 -11.31
CA PHE A 81 0.07 6.59 -10.25
C PHE A 81 -0.46 5.16 -10.01
N TYR A 82 -0.66 4.36 -11.07
CA TYR A 82 -1.15 2.99 -10.90
C TYR A 82 -0.11 2.07 -10.26
N GLU A 83 1.14 2.22 -10.65
CA GLU A 83 2.29 1.53 -10.06
C GLU A 83 2.44 1.94 -8.60
N ALA A 84 2.33 3.24 -8.29
CA ALA A 84 2.35 3.72 -6.92
C ALA A 84 1.23 3.10 -6.07
N TRP A 85 0.01 3.00 -6.61
CA TRP A 85 -1.10 2.33 -5.95
C TRP A 85 -0.83 0.85 -5.67
N CYS A 86 -0.23 0.14 -6.63
CA CYS A 86 0.18 -1.24 -6.43
C CYS A 86 1.20 -1.36 -5.29
N GLU A 87 2.18 -0.48 -5.23
CA GLU A 87 3.15 -0.47 -4.14
C GLU A 87 2.51 -0.14 -2.76
N LEU A 88 1.52 0.75 -2.72
CA LEU A 88 0.75 1.01 -1.50
C LEU A 88 -0.04 -0.22 -1.02
N GLU A 89 -0.69 -0.94 -1.93
CA GLU A 89 -1.41 -2.20 -1.62
C GLU A 89 -0.44 -3.29 -1.13
N LYS A 90 0.78 -3.38 -1.69
CA LYS A 90 1.82 -4.29 -1.19
C LYS A 90 2.23 -3.93 0.25
N ALA A 91 2.44 -2.64 0.52
CA ALA A 91 2.77 -2.17 1.86
C ALA A 91 1.66 -2.48 2.88
N GLU A 92 0.39 -2.27 2.52
CA GLU A 92 -0.77 -2.60 3.37
C GLU A 92 -0.84 -4.10 3.71
N LYS A 93 -0.67 -4.97 2.70
CA LYS A 93 -0.67 -6.42 2.91
C LYS A 93 0.51 -6.90 3.75
N GLY A 94 1.69 -6.33 3.53
CA GLY A 94 2.87 -6.60 4.34
C GLY A 94 2.65 -6.18 5.80
N LEU A 95 2.08 -4.99 6.05
CA LEU A 95 1.78 -4.51 7.40
C LEU A 95 0.85 -5.45 8.16
N TRP A 96 -0.23 -5.94 7.51
CA TRP A 96 -1.14 -6.91 8.13
C TRP A 96 -0.41 -8.18 8.61
N SER A 97 0.65 -8.55 7.90
CA SER A 97 1.46 -9.74 8.14
C SER A 97 2.47 -9.59 9.27
N ILE A 98 2.74 -8.37 9.76
CA ILE A 98 3.71 -8.10 10.85
C ILE A 98 3.15 -7.24 11.99
N LYS A 99 1.86 -6.89 11.94
CA LYS A 99 1.19 -6.01 12.91
C LYS A 99 1.01 -6.70 14.28
N PRO A 100 1.38 -6.06 15.40
CA PRO A 100 1.11 -6.58 16.74
C PRO A 100 -0.39 -6.73 17.07
N PRO A 101 -0.76 -7.61 18.03
CA PRO A 101 0.10 -8.55 18.74
C PRO A 101 0.12 -9.92 18.04
N GLN A 102 1.18 -10.24 17.31
CA GLN A 102 1.42 -11.62 16.91
C GLN A 102 2.18 -12.34 18.04
N LYS A 103 1.71 -13.55 18.36
CA LYS A 103 2.18 -14.39 19.48
C LYS A 103 3.69 -14.69 19.50
N TYR A 104 4.38 -14.51 18.37
CA TYR A 104 5.78 -14.89 18.17
C TYR A 104 6.69 -13.69 17.93
N LEU A 105 6.19 -12.47 18.12
CA LEU A 105 7.02 -11.28 18.00
C LEU A 105 7.91 -11.17 19.25
N PRO A 106 9.22 -10.90 19.08
CA PRO A 106 10.10 -10.64 20.20
C PRO A 106 9.58 -9.50 21.09
N ASP A 107 9.95 -9.48 22.37
CA ASP A 107 9.52 -8.44 23.32
C ASP A 107 9.83 -7.01 22.85
N TYR A 108 10.91 -6.83 22.06
CA TYR A 108 11.29 -5.53 21.51
C TYR A 108 10.51 -5.13 20.26
N TRP A 109 9.61 -5.96 19.74
CA TRP A 109 8.96 -5.72 18.44
C TRP A 109 8.07 -4.48 18.43
N GLU A 110 7.49 -4.12 19.57
CA GLU A 110 6.76 -2.86 19.70
C GLU A 110 7.68 -1.64 19.55
N GLU A 111 8.87 -1.68 20.16
CA GLU A 111 9.89 -0.63 19.98
C GLU A 111 10.43 -0.63 18.55
N PHE A 112 10.63 -1.80 17.93
CA PHE A 112 10.96 -1.94 16.51
C PHE A 112 9.89 -1.31 15.62
N TRP A 113 8.61 -1.54 15.92
CA TRP A 113 7.48 -0.98 15.18
C TRP A 113 7.45 0.55 15.23
N ILE A 114 7.72 1.11 16.41
CA ILE A 114 7.78 2.56 16.64
C ILE A 114 8.99 3.17 15.93
N SER A 115 10.18 2.63 16.18
CA SER A 115 11.45 3.14 15.61
C SER A 115 11.47 3.07 14.09
N GLY A 116 11.03 1.95 13.51
CA GLY A 116 10.89 1.79 12.07
C GLY A 116 9.72 2.56 11.45
N LYS A 117 8.96 3.36 12.22
CA LYS A 117 7.84 4.17 11.73
C LYS A 117 6.74 3.35 11.03
N TYR A 118 6.50 2.09 11.40
CA TYR A 118 5.46 1.27 10.74
C TYR A 118 4.04 1.81 11.01
N GLY A 119 3.80 2.42 12.18
CA GLY A 119 2.55 3.14 12.45
C GLY A 119 2.35 4.37 11.55
N PHE A 120 3.45 5.04 11.16
CA PHE A 120 3.39 6.11 10.17
C PHE A 120 3.02 5.55 8.79
N ILE A 121 3.68 4.46 8.36
CA ILE A 121 3.41 3.83 7.06
C ILE A 121 1.95 3.38 7.00
N GLU A 122 1.44 2.69 8.02
CA GLU A 122 0.05 2.24 8.10
C GLU A 122 -0.94 3.41 7.94
N LYS A 123 -0.76 4.46 8.73
CA LYS A 123 -1.58 5.68 8.66
C LYS A 123 -1.54 6.29 7.24
N HIS A 124 -0.35 6.46 6.68
CA HIS A 124 -0.20 7.20 5.42
C HIS A 124 -0.51 6.37 4.18
N VAL A 125 -0.36 5.04 4.20
CA VAL A 125 -0.84 4.15 3.13
C VAL A 125 -2.36 4.27 2.99
N SER A 126 -3.09 4.18 4.11
CA SER A 126 -4.54 4.35 4.13
C SER A 126 -4.97 5.73 3.61
N LYS A 127 -4.29 6.79 4.06
CA LYS A 127 -4.55 8.17 3.57
C LYS A 127 -4.25 8.35 2.11
N TRP A 128 -3.10 7.87 1.61
CA TRP A 128 -2.76 7.93 0.20
C TRP A 128 -3.83 7.24 -0.62
N GLN A 129 -4.20 6.00 -0.27
CA GLN A 129 -5.24 5.26 -0.96
C GLN A 129 -6.59 5.99 -0.96
N GLY A 130 -6.92 6.71 0.12
CA GLY A 130 -8.13 7.55 0.20
C GLY A 130 -8.15 8.76 -0.73
N LEU A 131 -6.99 9.21 -1.23
CA LEU A 131 -6.87 10.30 -2.21
C LEU A 131 -6.93 9.80 -3.66
N PHE A 132 -6.72 8.52 -3.90
CA PHE A 132 -6.77 7.97 -5.25
C PHE A 132 -8.20 8.05 -5.82
N PRO A 133 -8.34 8.34 -7.11
CA PRO A 133 -9.63 8.47 -7.78
C PRO A 133 -10.29 7.12 -8.11
N TYR A 134 -9.68 5.99 -7.75
CA TYR A 134 -10.24 4.66 -8.02
C TYR A 134 -11.51 4.41 -7.23
N LYS A 135 -12.60 4.11 -7.95
CA LYS A 135 -13.93 3.82 -7.38
C LYS A 135 -14.51 2.48 -7.82
N LEU A 136 -13.98 1.88 -8.89
CA LEU A 136 -14.49 0.64 -9.45
C LEU A 136 -13.35 -0.33 -9.69
N PHE A 137 -13.57 -1.56 -9.26
CA PHE A 137 -12.62 -2.64 -9.30
C PHE A 137 -13.27 -3.91 -9.82
N ILE A 138 -12.45 -4.79 -10.35
CA ILE A 138 -12.85 -6.10 -10.84
C ILE A 138 -12.68 -7.13 -9.72
N SER A 139 -13.77 -7.82 -9.39
CA SER A 139 -13.75 -8.92 -8.42
C SER A 139 -14.21 -10.22 -9.10
N PRO A 140 -13.36 -11.26 -9.15
CA PRO A 140 -13.76 -12.53 -9.74
C PRO A 140 -14.62 -13.35 -8.76
N GLY A 141 -15.68 -13.95 -9.29
CA GLY A 141 -16.36 -15.07 -8.66
C GLY A 141 -15.55 -16.33 -8.92
N LEU A 142 -15.05 -16.95 -7.85
CA LEU A 142 -14.18 -18.11 -7.93
C LEU A 142 -14.75 -19.28 -7.13
N THR A 143 -14.71 -20.47 -7.73
CA THR A 143 -14.85 -21.74 -7.04
C THR A 143 -13.48 -22.41 -6.96
N TYR A 144 -13.09 -22.87 -5.78
CA TYR A 144 -11.76 -23.44 -5.54
C TYR A 144 -11.74 -24.38 -4.33
N LYS A 145 -10.63 -25.10 -4.17
CA LYS A 145 -10.27 -25.82 -2.94
C LYS A 145 -9.09 -25.14 -2.26
N GLU A 146 -9.09 -25.15 -0.94
CA GLU A 146 -8.01 -24.58 -0.14
C GLU A 146 -7.15 -25.66 0.50
N TYR A 147 -5.85 -25.44 0.54
CA TYR A 147 -4.86 -26.32 1.14
C TYR A 147 -3.99 -25.53 2.12
N CYS A 148 -3.57 -26.15 3.22
CA CYS A 148 -2.66 -25.51 4.16
C CYS A 148 -1.25 -25.44 3.55
N SER A 149 -0.61 -24.26 3.57
CA SER A 149 0.78 -24.12 3.07
C SER A 149 1.80 -24.94 3.88
N VAL A 150 1.49 -25.32 5.12
CA VAL A 150 2.42 -26.01 6.03
C VAL A 150 2.35 -27.54 5.87
N CYS A 151 1.14 -28.11 5.89
CA CYS A 151 0.96 -29.57 5.84
C CYS A 151 0.36 -30.09 4.53
N ASN A 152 -0.03 -29.19 3.62
CA ASN A 152 -0.65 -29.51 2.34
C ASN A 152 -1.98 -30.28 2.43
N SER A 153 -2.58 -30.37 3.62
CA SER A 153 -3.91 -30.94 3.82
C SER A 153 -5.00 -30.02 3.27
N GLU A 154 -6.03 -30.61 2.67
CA GLU A 154 -7.23 -29.88 2.25
C GLU A 154 -7.94 -29.28 3.46
N ILE A 155 -8.29 -28.00 3.37
CA ILE A 155 -9.00 -27.24 4.40
C ILE A 155 -10.44 -27.06 3.95
N ASN A 156 -11.38 -27.41 4.83
CA ASN A 156 -12.77 -26.95 4.72
C ASN A 156 -13.34 -26.70 6.12
N PRO A 157 -14.48 -25.99 6.25
CA PRO A 157 -15.04 -25.64 7.55
C PRO A 157 -15.29 -26.82 8.50
N ARG A 158 -15.42 -28.05 7.98
CA ARG A 158 -15.64 -29.27 8.77
C ARG A 158 -14.35 -30.04 9.07
N LYS A 159 -13.25 -29.76 8.36
CA LYS A 159 -11.95 -30.42 8.49
C LYS A 159 -10.83 -29.37 8.49
N PRO A 160 -10.62 -28.66 9.61
CA PRO A 160 -9.45 -27.80 9.75
C PRO A 160 -8.18 -28.64 9.90
N CYS A 161 -7.06 -28.13 9.41
CA CYS A 161 -5.75 -28.81 9.48
C CYS A 161 -5.02 -28.66 10.83
N GLY A 162 -5.59 -27.93 11.80
CA GLY A 162 -4.98 -27.66 13.12
C GLY A 162 -3.90 -26.57 13.14
N HIS A 163 -3.35 -26.16 11.98
CA HIS A 163 -2.46 -25.00 11.90
C HIS A 163 -3.25 -23.70 11.92
N ASN A 164 -2.80 -22.74 12.71
CA ASN A 164 -3.49 -21.47 12.89
C ASN A 164 -3.17 -20.50 11.74
N ASP A 165 -4.20 -19.79 11.27
CA ASP A 165 -4.05 -18.75 10.25
C ASP A 165 -3.17 -17.62 10.80
N GLY A 166 -2.22 -17.14 10.00
CA GLY A 166 -1.30 -16.05 10.38
C GLY A 166 -0.13 -16.47 11.29
N GLN A 167 -0.02 -17.75 11.69
CA GLN A 167 1.16 -18.22 12.42
C GLN A 167 2.30 -18.59 11.49
N ILE A 168 3.54 -18.37 11.93
CA ILE A 168 4.75 -18.69 11.17
C ILE A 168 5.24 -20.08 11.54
N TYR A 169 5.42 -20.93 10.53
CA TYR A 169 5.94 -22.29 10.67
C TYR A 169 7.12 -22.46 9.72
N ASN A 170 8.25 -22.96 10.22
CA ASN A 170 9.44 -23.17 9.41
C ASN A 170 9.86 -21.90 8.62
N GLY A 171 9.77 -20.73 9.27
CA GLY A 171 10.18 -19.46 8.67
C GLY A 171 9.29 -18.95 7.55
N GLU A 172 8.04 -19.42 7.45
CA GLU A 172 7.03 -18.93 6.53
C GLU A 172 5.66 -18.78 7.22
N MET A 173 4.96 -17.68 6.96
CA MET A 173 3.59 -17.51 7.47
C MET A 173 2.65 -18.51 6.80
N ARG A 174 1.82 -19.14 7.63
CA ARG A 174 0.79 -20.06 7.18
C ARG A 174 -0.23 -19.33 6.32
N ALA A 175 -0.37 -19.77 5.09
CA ALA A 175 -1.33 -19.28 4.11
C ALA A 175 -2.27 -20.41 3.65
N ARG A 176 -3.38 -20.01 3.04
CA ARG A 176 -4.27 -20.91 2.30
C ARG A 176 -3.82 -20.91 0.84
N VAL A 177 -3.42 -22.07 0.35
CA VAL A 177 -3.05 -22.27 -1.05
C VAL A 177 -4.29 -22.73 -1.80
N THR A 178 -4.76 -21.87 -2.68
CA THR A 178 -5.92 -22.12 -3.52
C THR A 178 -5.52 -23.01 -4.71
N ARG A 179 -6.25 -24.11 -4.93
CA ARG A 179 -6.11 -25.01 -6.11
C ARG A 179 -7.47 -25.29 -6.73
N ASP A 180 -7.46 -25.95 -7.89
CA ASP A 180 -8.67 -26.29 -8.66
C ASP A 180 -9.55 -25.05 -8.97
N ILE A 181 -8.91 -23.92 -9.25
CA ILE A 181 -9.58 -22.63 -9.42
C ILE A 181 -10.42 -22.62 -10.69
N ARG A 182 -11.69 -22.23 -10.55
CA ARG A 182 -12.61 -21.96 -11.65
C ARG A 182 -13.21 -20.59 -11.47
N CYS A 183 -13.17 -19.77 -12.52
CA CYS A 183 -13.85 -18.47 -12.56
C CYS A 183 -15.23 -18.64 -13.19
N ASP A 184 -16.27 -18.32 -12.45
CA ASP A 184 -17.66 -18.45 -12.90
C ASP A 184 -18.26 -17.10 -13.32
N HIS A 185 -17.83 -15.99 -12.71
CA HIS A 185 -18.27 -14.66 -13.09
C HIS A 185 -17.24 -13.59 -12.74
N VAL A 186 -17.48 -12.38 -13.21
CA VAL A 186 -16.73 -11.18 -12.85
C VAL A 186 -17.73 -10.11 -12.42
N ALA A 187 -17.49 -9.49 -11.27
CA ALA A 187 -18.30 -8.41 -10.74
C ALA A 187 -17.51 -7.10 -10.71
N LEU A 188 -18.22 -5.99 -10.91
CA LEU A 188 -17.71 -4.65 -10.63
C LEU A 188 -18.07 -4.30 -9.19
N VAL A 189 -17.08 -3.88 -8.41
CA VAL A 189 -17.23 -3.58 -6.98
C VAL A 189 -16.54 -2.27 -6.63
N GLU A 190 -17.06 -1.58 -5.62
CA GLU A 190 -16.45 -0.35 -5.08
C GLU A 190 -15.45 -0.64 -3.95
N ASN A 191 -15.62 -1.77 -3.26
CA ASN A 191 -14.81 -2.19 -2.11
C ASN A 191 -14.21 -3.58 -2.37
N PRO A 192 -13.10 -3.67 -3.11
CA PRO A 192 -12.50 -4.96 -3.45
C PRO A 192 -11.69 -5.54 -2.29
N ALA A 193 -11.64 -6.87 -2.19
CA ALA A 193 -10.62 -7.54 -1.37
C ALA A 193 -9.22 -7.48 -1.99
N ASN A 194 -9.15 -7.31 -3.32
CA ASN A 194 -7.91 -7.14 -4.07
C ASN A 194 -7.89 -5.76 -4.74
N LYS A 195 -7.17 -4.80 -4.15
CA LYS A 195 -7.15 -3.44 -4.68
C LYS A 195 -6.32 -3.29 -5.97
N PHE A 196 -5.54 -4.30 -6.37
CA PHE A 196 -4.78 -4.25 -7.63
C PHE A 196 -5.69 -4.20 -8.87
N ALA A 197 -6.91 -4.73 -8.78
CA ALA A 197 -7.79 -4.92 -9.93
C ALA A 197 -8.60 -3.67 -10.30
N VAL A 198 -7.92 -2.55 -10.52
CA VAL A 198 -8.54 -1.27 -10.94
C VAL A 198 -9.13 -1.41 -12.34
N LEU A 199 -10.33 -0.86 -12.55
CA LEU A 199 -10.97 -0.86 -13.86
C LEU A 199 -10.51 0.33 -14.71
N PHE A 200 -9.85 0.05 -15.83
CA PHE A 200 -9.50 1.03 -16.85
C PHE A 200 -10.44 0.92 -18.06
N LEU A 201 -10.72 2.06 -18.70
CA LEU A 201 -11.44 2.03 -19.98
C LEU A 201 -10.54 1.46 -21.08
N VAL A 202 -11.14 1.06 -22.19
CA VAL A 202 -10.42 0.55 -23.36
C VAL A 202 -10.71 1.46 -24.54
N ASP A 203 -9.69 1.85 -25.29
CA ASP A 203 -9.88 2.57 -26.54
C ASP A 203 -10.55 1.63 -27.56
N PRO A 204 -11.74 1.96 -28.07
CA PRO A 204 -12.48 1.06 -28.97
C PRO A 204 -11.81 0.85 -30.33
N LYS A 205 -10.83 1.68 -30.71
CA LYS A 205 -10.10 1.57 -31.98
C LYS A 205 -8.83 0.74 -31.85
N THR A 206 -8.08 0.90 -30.76
CA THR A 206 -6.79 0.22 -30.56
C THR A 206 -6.92 -1.05 -29.72
N GLY A 207 -7.94 -1.12 -28.87
CA GLY A 207 -8.10 -2.19 -27.88
C GLY A 207 -7.20 -2.03 -26.65
N GLU A 208 -6.46 -0.93 -26.54
CA GLU A 208 -5.52 -0.68 -25.45
C GLU A 208 -6.22 -0.02 -24.24
N PRO A 209 -5.74 -0.30 -23.01
CA PRO A 209 -6.22 0.40 -21.82
C PRO A 209 -5.98 1.91 -21.90
N VAL A 210 -6.96 2.68 -21.44
CA VAL A 210 -6.89 4.13 -21.30
C VAL A 210 -7.09 4.45 -19.83
N ASP A 211 -6.12 5.15 -19.24
CA ASP A 211 -6.25 5.69 -17.90
C ASP A 211 -7.16 6.94 -17.93
N GLN A 212 -8.41 6.74 -17.49
CA GLN A 212 -9.44 7.77 -17.46
C GLN A 212 -9.45 8.61 -16.18
N TYR A 213 -8.59 8.31 -15.21
CA TYR A 213 -8.69 8.88 -13.87
C TYR A 213 -7.98 10.24 -13.75
N ASP A 214 -8.44 11.04 -12.79
CA ASP A 214 -7.87 12.35 -12.48
C ASP A 214 -7.06 12.31 -11.17
N TYR A 215 -5.73 12.39 -11.32
CA TYR A 215 -4.78 12.30 -10.22
C TYR A 215 -4.35 13.65 -9.65
N ARG A 216 -5.02 14.77 -9.98
CA ARG A 216 -4.61 16.11 -9.51
C ARG A 216 -4.50 16.22 -7.99
N LEU A 217 -5.36 15.53 -7.23
CA LEU A 217 -5.29 15.52 -5.76
C LEU A 217 -4.02 14.82 -5.24
N VAL A 218 -3.80 13.58 -5.68
CA VAL A 218 -2.66 12.78 -5.23
C VAL A 218 -1.34 13.36 -5.76
N GLY A 219 -1.30 13.76 -7.04
CA GLY A 219 -0.14 14.40 -7.66
C GLY A 219 0.16 15.78 -7.07
N GLY A 220 -0.88 16.55 -6.72
CA GLY A 220 -0.73 17.83 -6.04
C GLY A 220 -0.05 17.69 -4.69
N LEU A 221 -0.51 16.77 -3.84
CA LEU A 221 0.13 16.49 -2.55
C LEU A 221 1.55 15.94 -2.75
N ALA A 222 1.73 14.97 -3.66
CA ALA A 222 3.04 14.40 -3.95
C ALA A 222 4.04 15.48 -4.40
N SER A 223 3.61 16.49 -5.15
CA SER A 223 4.48 17.58 -5.62
C SER A 223 5.06 18.41 -4.48
N VAL A 224 4.31 18.62 -3.39
CA VAL A 224 4.73 19.46 -2.25
C VAL A 224 5.51 18.72 -1.18
N LEU A 225 5.29 17.41 -1.03
CA LEU A 225 6.06 16.60 -0.09
C LEU A 225 7.48 16.36 -0.61
N THR A 226 8.44 16.57 0.28
CA THR A 226 9.88 16.48 -0.02
C THR A 226 10.54 15.23 0.56
N ASP A 227 9.95 14.66 1.60
CA ASP A 227 10.43 13.45 2.28
C ASP A 227 9.30 12.42 2.40
N PRO A 228 9.56 11.11 2.16
CA PRO A 228 8.54 10.07 2.27
C PRO A 228 7.96 9.93 3.68
N PHE A 229 8.70 10.33 4.73
CA PHE A 229 8.25 10.29 6.12
C PHE A 229 7.89 11.69 6.66
N GLN A 230 7.65 12.67 5.78
CA GLN A 230 7.12 13.97 6.16
C GLN A 230 5.67 13.81 6.67
N GLU A 231 5.37 14.31 7.86
CA GLU A 231 4.00 14.28 8.39
C GLU A 231 3.05 15.14 7.55
N TRP A 232 1.89 14.58 7.22
CA TRP A 232 0.82 15.30 6.55
C TRP A 232 -0.56 14.76 6.93
N ASP A 233 -1.56 15.63 6.73
CA ASP A 233 -2.97 15.32 6.92
C ASP A 233 -3.83 16.03 5.88
N TYR A 234 -5.10 15.63 5.82
CA TYR A 234 -6.12 16.37 5.11
C TYR A 234 -7.46 16.27 5.82
N VAL A 235 -8.25 17.32 5.67
CA VAL A 235 -9.67 17.32 6.01
C VAL A 235 -10.49 17.54 4.75
N ILE A 236 -11.61 16.84 4.65
CA ILE A 236 -12.57 17.03 3.56
C ILE A 236 -13.67 17.96 4.06
N GLN A 237 -13.81 19.10 3.39
CA GLN A 237 -14.89 20.05 3.63
C GLN A 237 -15.87 20.02 2.46
N GLN A 238 -17.15 20.20 2.73
CA GLN A 238 -18.13 20.44 1.67
C GLN A 238 -18.10 21.91 1.31
N ALA A 239 -17.78 22.19 0.06
CA ALA A 239 -17.68 23.55 -0.43
C ALA A 239 -18.71 23.76 -1.53
N GLU A 240 -19.63 24.68 -1.29
CA GLU A 240 -20.67 25.05 -2.25
C GLU A 240 -20.03 25.76 -3.45
N ARG A 241 -20.45 25.37 -4.65
CA ARG A 241 -19.92 25.89 -5.92
C ARG A 241 -21.06 26.38 -6.78
N ASP A 242 -21.00 27.66 -7.14
CA ASP A 242 -22.03 28.34 -7.91
C ASP A 242 -21.70 28.35 -9.40
N TYR A 243 -22.57 28.99 -10.18
CA TYR A 243 -22.41 29.15 -11.62
C TYR A 243 -21.11 29.85 -12.01
N ALA A 244 -20.68 30.88 -11.27
CA ALA A 244 -19.48 31.62 -11.58
C ALA A 244 -18.25 30.71 -11.53
N TYR A 245 -18.14 29.87 -10.50
CA TYR A 245 -17.05 28.91 -10.34
C TYR A 245 -16.90 27.95 -11.54
N PHE A 246 -18.02 27.43 -12.05
CA PHE A 246 -18.01 26.49 -13.17
C PHE A 246 -17.81 27.19 -14.52
N LYS A 247 -18.37 28.38 -14.69
CA LYS A 247 -18.17 29.22 -15.88
C LYS A 247 -16.70 29.59 -16.07
N GLU A 248 -16.00 29.98 -15.01
CA GLU A 248 -14.56 30.28 -15.03
C GLU A 248 -13.70 29.07 -15.45
N ARG A 249 -14.21 27.85 -15.22
CA ARG A 249 -13.56 26.58 -15.60
C ARG A 249 -14.01 26.05 -16.96
N GLY A 250 -14.78 26.85 -17.71
CA GLY A 250 -15.19 26.55 -19.08
C GLY A 250 -16.37 25.58 -19.21
N VAL A 251 -17.09 25.28 -18.11
CA VAL A 251 -18.31 24.46 -18.16
C VAL A 251 -19.42 25.25 -18.83
N LYS A 252 -20.05 24.65 -19.85
CA LYS A 252 -21.13 25.25 -20.64
C LYS A 252 -22.49 24.65 -20.25
N GLU A 253 -23.56 25.35 -20.56
CA GLU A 253 -24.92 24.93 -20.19
C GLU A 253 -25.33 23.59 -20.81
N GLN A 254 -24.80 23.28 -22.00
CA GLN A 254 -25.04 22.03 -22.71
C GLN A 254 -24.24 20.84 -22.19
N ASP A 255 -23.22 21.09 -21.37
CA ASP A 255 -22.37 20.03 -20.82
C ASP A 255 -23.13 19.25 -19.74
N LEU A 256 -22.67 18.05 -19.39
CA LEU A 256 -23.24 17.30 -18.27
C LEU A 256 -23.06 18.08 -16.97
N CYS A 257 -24.10 18.07 -16.14
CA CYS A 257 -24.11 18.79 -14.88
C CYS A 257 -23.00 18.25 -13.95
N PRO A 258 -22.14 19.10 -13.37
CA PRO A 258 -21.07 18.65 -12.49
C PRO A 258 -21.54 17.96 -11.20
N CYS A 259 -22.84 18.01 -10.88
CA CYS A 259 -23.41 17.25 -9.75
C CYS A 259 -23.57 15.75 -10.01
N GLY A 260 -23.33 15.28 -11.25
CA GLY A 260 -23.42 13.86 -11.60
C GLY A 260 -24.83 13.34 -11.90
N SER A 261 -25.81 14.24 -12.08
CA SER A 261 -27.20 13.86 -12.35
C SER A 261 -27.49 13.37 -13.78
N GLU A 262 -26.47 13.28 -14.64
CA GLU A 262 -26.55 12.99 -16.08
C GLU A 262 -27.38 13.99 -16.92
N LYS A 263 -27.96 15.01 -16.29
CA LYS A 263 -28.68 16.10 -16.97
C LYS A 263 -27.71 17.14 -17.49
N LYS A 264 -28.12 17.89 -18.52
CA LYS A 264 -27.39 19.09 -18.96
C LYS A 264 -27.33 20.13 -17.83
N TYR A 265 -26.21 20.83 -17.69
CA TYR A 265 -25.98 21.78 -16.60
C TYR A 265 -27.06 22.87 -16.54
N GLY A 266 -27.42 23.45 -17.69
CA GLY A 266 -28.48 24.46 -17.83
C GLY A 266 -29.86 24.01 -17.33
N ASN A 267 -30.12 22.70 -17.34
CA ASN A 267 -31.40 22.11 -16.91
C ASN A 267 -31.34 21.47 -15.52
N CYS A 268 -30.23 21.65 -14.79
CA CYS A 268 -30.02 20.99 -13.51
C CYS A 268 -29.64 21.98 -12.41
N CYS A 269 -28.37 22.36 -12.32
CA CYS A 269 -27.84 23.13 -11.20
C CYS A 269 -27.35 24.52 -11.60
N ILE A 270 -27.73 25.03 -12.79
CA ILE A 270 -27.27 26.36 -13.25
C ILE A 270 -27.69 27.50 -12.32
N ASN A 271 -28.83 27.34 -11.64
CA ASN A 271 -29.39 28.32 -10.69
C ASN A 271 -29.26 27.86 -9.23
N SER A 272 -28.42 26.86 -8.94
CA SER A 272 -28.18 26.35 -7.59
C SER A 272 -26.69 26.22 -7.32
N THR A 273 -26.34 25.96 -6.07
CA THR A 273 -24.98 25.53 -5.73
C THR A 273 -24.87 24.01 -5.85
N ILE A 274 -23.66 23.53 -6.12
CA ILE A 274 -23.30 22.11 -6.09
C ILE A 274 -22.31 21.92 -4.93
N PRO A 275 -22.63 21.06 -3.94
CA PRO A 275 -21.67 20.72 -2.91
C PRO A 275 -20.57 19.86 -3.53
N MET A 276 -19.32 20.30 -3.41
CA MET A 276 -18.16 19.53 -3.86
C MET A 276 -17.17 19.30 -2.72
N PRO A 277 -16.55 18.11 -2.64
CA PRO A 277 -15.50 17.86 -1.67
C PRO A 277 -14.30 18.77 -1.95
N HIS A 278 -13.89 19.53 -0.95
CA HIS A 278 -12.67 20.32 -0.93
C HIS A 278 -11.69 19.71 0.06
N TYR A 279 -10.52 19.32 -0.46
CA TYR A 279 -9.44 18.75 0.33
C TYR A 279 -8.52 19.87 0.80
N GLN A 280 -8.48 20.07 2.11
CA GLN A 280 -7.53 20.99 2.74
C GLN A 280 -6.39 20.17 3.33
N PHE A 281 -5.19 20.28 2.75
CA PHE A 281 -4.00 19.60 3.21
C PHE A 281 -3.27 20.40 4.30
N THR A 282 -2.67 19.68 5.25
CA THR A 282 -1.70 20.20 6.21
C THR A 282 -0.45 19.33 6.14
N TYR A 283 0.73 19.93 6.28
CA TYR A 283 1.99 19.20 6.26
C TYR A 283 3.02 19.92 7.13
N ALA A 284 3.88 19.14 7.79
CA ALA A 284 4.95 19.68 8.62
C ALA A 284 5.99 20.39 7.73
N ALA A 285 6.46 21.55 8.17
CA ALA A 285 7.64 22.17 7.56
C ALA A 285 8.86 21.30 7.88
N LEU A 286 9.68 20.97 6.88
CA LEU A 286 10.98 20.37 7.15
C LEU A 286 11.83 21.41 7.89
N SER A 287 12.28 21.07 9.11
CA SER A 287 13.33 21.84 9.77
C SER A 287 14.58 21.72 8.91
N THR A 288 14.98 22.81 8.24
CA THR A 288 16.32 22.94 7.69
C THR A 288 17.29 22.81 8.85
N ILE A 289 17.83 21.61 9.07
CA ILE A 289 19.04 21.44 9.86
C ILE A 289 20.12 22.11 9.02
N THR A 290 20.41 23.37 9.34
CA THR A 290 21.60 24.06 8.85
C THR A 290 22.81 23.20 9.20
N ALA A 291 23.53 22.79 8.15
CA ALA A 291 24.77 22.03 8.22
C ALA A 291 25.83 22.67 9.11
#